data_AF-A0A7W7D1B9-F1
#
_entry.id   AF-A0A7W7D1B9-F1
#
_cell.length_a   1.000
_cell.length_b   1.000
_cell.length_c   1.000
_cell.angle_alpha   90.00
_cell.angle_beta   90.00
_cell.angle_gamma   90.00
#
_symmetry.space_group_name_H-M   'P 1'
#
loop_
_entity.id
_entity.type
_entity.pdbx_description
1 polymer ?
#
loop_
_entity_poly.entity_id
_entity_poly.type
_entity_poly.pdbx_seq_one_letter_code
_entity_poly.pdbx_strand_id
1 'polypeptide(L)'
;MTCERCGARLDRPGQGHTCRTAYTVPEGLPVGWQVLTGVVVLLALMLGLTSIAHTITRFQAVQAGDAALAGVSFLISVVWLVLALVVFGCHLAWSRGTRRLADRYGDESGWYVRPRTVAGLYLTLLFFSGFVLCAAGGRLGVAVVLGGAAEFLVIAFLTMAVPAGWFRLHRLAADSATQTYGAATAPIPPSRYQFEWPATDLPEAGPPAVGAPIEERPRGLGPHRAPLNAVATEADWNPHHWDPEEQPPRP
;
A
#
# COMPACT_ATOMS: atom_id res chain seq x y z
N MET A 1 6.20 -12.27 31.59
CA MET A 1 7.23 -11.24 31.34
C MET A 1 6.65 -10.21 30.38
N THR A 2 7.20 -9.01 30.19
CA THR A 2 6.68 -8.05 29.20
C THR A 2 7.78 -7.61 28.22
N CYS A 3 7.45 -7.32 26.96
CA CYS A 3 8.43 -6.71 26.03
C CYS A 3 8.83 -5.35 26.55
N GLU A 4 10.13 -5.11 26.71
CA GLU A 4 10.63 -3.80 27.11
C GLU A 4 10.34 -2.71 26.06
N ARG A 5 10.13 -3.13 24.80
CA ARG A 5 9.87 -2.22 23.68
C ARG A 5 8.39 -1.88 23.46
N CYS A 6 7.46 -2.82 23.67
CA CYS A 6 6.03 -2.60 23.42
C CYS A 6 5.10 -2.96 24.58
N GLY A 7 5.62 -3.44 25.71
CA GLY A 7 4.83 -3.81 26.89
C GLY A 7 4.01 -5.10 26.78
N ALA A 8 4.01 -5.78 25.61
CA ALA A 8 3.25 -7.01 25.40
C ALA A 8 3.65 -8.12 26.39
N ARG A 9 2.68 -8.86 26.93
CA ARG A 9 2.92 -9.98 27.86
C ARG A 9 3.47 -11.19 27.10
N LEU A 10 4.60 -11.71 27.56
CA LEU A 10 5.31 -12.88 27.05
C LEU A 10 5.20 -14.03 28.04
N ASP A 11 4.94 -15.23 27.51
CA ASP A 11 4.85 -16.48 28.26
C ASP A 11 6.21 -16.96 28.75
N ARG A 12 7.27 -16.72 27.96
CA ARG A 12 8.64 -17.13 28.28
C ARG A 12 9.71 -16.14 27.77
N PRO A 13 10.90 -16.09 28.38
CA PRO A 13 11.97 -15.22 27.91
C PRO A 13 12.48 -15.73 26.56
N GLY A 14 12.81 -14.81 25.65
CA GLY A 14 13.22 -15.17 24.29
C GLY A 14 12.07 -15.66 23.39
N GLN A 15 10.81 -15.57 23.81
CA GLN A 15 9.66 -15.72 22.91
C GLN A 15 9.75 -14.61 21.86
N GLY A 16 10.28 -14.97 20.69
CA GLY A 16 10.34 -14.10 19.54
C GLY A 16 8.95 -13.56 19.28
N HIS A 17 8.81 -12.24 19.36
CA HIS A 17 7.59 -11.55 19.00
C HIS A 17 8.01 -10.20 18.40
N THR A 18 7.20 -9.74 17.47
CA THR A 18 7.47 -8.52 16.71
C THR A 18 6.93 -7.33 17.49
N CYS A 19 7.77 -6.69 18.32
CA CYS A 19 7.42 -5.42 18.96
C CYS A 19 7.35 -4.33 17.87
N ARG A 20 6.16 -4.05 17.36
CA ARG A 20 5.93 -2.89 16.48
C ARG A 20 6.01 -1.62 17.31
N THR A 21 6.72 -0.61 16.80
CA THR A 21 6.72 0.73 17.40
C THR A 21 5.28 1.23 17.46
N ALA A 22 4.88 1.75 18.62
CA ALA A 22 3.57 2.33 18.85
C ALA A 22 3.44 3.64 18.07
N TYR A 23 3.25 3.54 16.75
CA TYR A 23 2.76 4.67 15.98
C TYR A 23 1.29 4.87 16.35
N THR A 24 0.86 6.14 16.39
CA THR A 24 -0.56 6.47 16.46
C THR A 24 -1.26 5.84 15.27
N VAL A 25 -1.90 4.69 15.50
CA VAL A 25 -2.64 3.98 14.46
C VAL A 25 -3.79 4.89 14.03
N PRO A 26 -3.91 5.24 12.74
CA PRO A 26 -5.07 6.00 12.27
C PRO A 26 -6.35 5.21 12.58
N GLU A 27 -7.40 5.90 13.04
CA GLU A 27 -8.68 5.30 13.49
C GLU A 27 -9.39 4.45 12.41
N GLY A 28 -8.92 4.49 11.16
CA GLY A 28 -9.40 3.63 10.10
C GLY A 28 -8.52 3.67 8.85
N LEU A 29 -8.90 2.86 7.86
CA LEU A 29 -8.29 2.88 6.53
C LEU A 29 -8.76 4.13 5.76
N PRO A 30 -7.87 4.84 5.04
CA PRO A 30 -8.25 6.06 4.32
C PRO A 30 -9.37 5.81 3.32
N VAL A 31 -10.42 6.64 3.35
CA VAL A 31 -11.60 6.52 2.46
C VAL A 31 -11.18 6.49 0.99
N GLY A 32 -10.21 7.33 0.58
CA GLY A 32 -9.70 7.36 -0.79
C GLY A 32 -9.12 6.01 -1.26
N TRP A 33 -8.45 5.26 -0.38
CA TRP A 33 -7.95 3.92 -0.71
C TRP A 33 -9.09 2.89 -0.82
N GLN A 34 -10.14 3.04 -0.01
CA GLN A 34 -11.34 2.21 -0.06
C GLN A 34 -12.09 2.37 -1.39
N VAL A 35 -12.35 3.62 -1.77
CA VAL A 35 -12.97 3.97 -3.06
C VAL A 35 -12.11 3.44 -4.21
N LEU A 36 -10.80 3.65 -4.16
CA LEU A 36 -9.88 3.18 -5.20
C LEU A 36 -9.89 1.65 -5.34
N THR A 37 -10.00 0.91 -4.23
CA THR A 37 -10.14 -0.55 -4.27
C THR A 37 -11.40 -0.96 -5.03
N GLY A 38 -12.54 -0.35 -4.70
CA GLY A 38 -13.81 -0.61 -5.38
C GLY A 38 -13.75 -0.27 -6.87
N VAL A 39 -13.15 0.86 -7.23
CA VAL A 39 -12.94 1.29 -8.63
C VAL A 39 -12.09 0.28 -9.40
N VAL A 40 -10.97 -0.18 -8.82
CA VAL A 40 -10.11 -1.18 -9.49
C VAL A 40 -10.85 -2.49 -9.72
N VAL A 41 -11.62 -2.98 -8.74
CA VAL A 41 -12.41 -4.21 -8.89
C VAL A 41 -13.48 -4.04 -9.97
N LEU A 42 -14.22 -2.93 -9.96
CA LEU A 42 -15.25 -2.65 -10.96
C LEU A 42 -14.67 -2.57 -12.38
N LEU A 43 -13.57 -1.83 -12.56
CA LEU A 43 -12.91 -1.71 -13.86
C LEU A 43 -12.35 -3.04 -14.34
N ALA A 44 -11.79 -3.87 -13.45
CA ALA A 44 -11.31 -5.20 -13.79
C ALA A 44 -12.47 -6.14 -14.23
N LEU A 45 -13.63 -6.06 -13.59
CA LEU A 45 -14.83 -6.79 -14.02
C LEU A 45 -15.31 -6.33 -15.40
N MET A 46 -15.38 -5.01 -15.63
CA MET A 46 -15.74 -4.45 -16.94
C MET A 46 -14.76 -4.88 -18.04
N LEU A 47 -13.47 -4.93 -17.73
CA LEU A 47 -12.44 -5.41 -18.64
C LEU A 47 -12.64 -6.89 -18.98
N GLY A 48 -12.98 -7.72 -17.98
CA GLY A 48 -13.33 -9.13 -18.17
C GLY A 48 -14.52 -9.33 -19.10
N LEU A 49 -15.61 -8.60 -18.87
CA LEU A 49 -16.80 -8.64 -19.73
C LEU A 49 -16.47 -8.20 -21.16
N THR A 50 -15.63 -7.17 -21.32
CA THR A 50 -15.21 -6.67 -22.62
C THR A 50 -14.32 -7.69 -23.34
N SER A 51 -13.39 -8.38 -22.65
CA SER A 51 -12.61 -9.49 -23.22
C SER A 51 -13.49 -10.64 -23.70
N ILE A 52 -14.55 -10.99 -22.95
CA ILE A 52 -15.50 -12.04 -23.36
C ILE A 52 -16.25 -11.62 -24.64
N ALA A 53 -16.83 -10.42 -24.64
CA ALA A 53 -17.53 -9.88 -25.81
C ALA A 53 -16.61 -9.79 -27.04
N HIS A 54 -15.36 -9.37 -26.82
CA HIS A 54 -14.33 -9.30 -27.85
C HIS A 54 -14.00 -10.67 -28.44
N THR A 55 -13.85 -11.69 -27.60
CA THR A 55 -13.55 -13.06 -28.03
C THR A 55 -14.71 -13.64 -28.85
N ILE A 56 -15.95 -13.44 -28.39
CA ILE A 56 -17.16 -13.90 -29.10
C ILE A 56 -17.30 -13.22 -30.47
N THR A 57 -17.16 -11.90 -30.52
CA THR A 57 -17.28 -11.12 -31.76
C THR A 57 -16.19 -11.48 -32.76
N ARG A 58 -14.94 -11.67 -32.32
CA ARG A 58 -13.85 -12.17 -33.20
C ARG A 58 -14.16 -13.56 -33.75
N PHE A 59 -14.63 -14.47 -32.90
CA PHE A 59 -14.98 -15.82 -33.32
C PHE A 59 -16.09 -15.81 -34.38
N GLN A 60 -17.14 -15.01 -34.16
CA GLN A 60 -18.23 -14.84 -35.13
C GLN A 60 -17.76 -14.19 -36.44
N ALA A 61 -16.92 -13.16 -36.37
CA ALA A 61 -16.36 -12.49 -37.55
C ALA A 61 -15.55 -13.47 -38.42
N VAL A 62 -14.73 -14.31 -37.79
CA VAL A 62 -13.92 -15.33 -38.49
C VAL A 62 -14.81 -16.40 -39.13
N GLN A 63 -15.88 -16.84 -38.46
CA GLN A 63 -16.78 -17.84 -39.03
C GLN A 63 -17.66 -17.29 -40.16
N ALA A 64 -18.17 -16.07 -40.02
CA ALA A 64 -19.08 -15.46 -40.99
C ALA A 64 -18.37 -14.83 -42.19
N GLY A 65 -17.07 -14.48 -42.07
CA GLY A 65 -16.36 -13.72 -43.09
C GLY A 65 -16.92 -12.30 -43.28
N ASP A 66 -17.60 -11.76 -42.26
CA ASP A 66 -18.33 -10.49 -42.33
C ASP A 66 -17.44 -9.29 -41.94
N ALA A 67 -17.27 -8.37 -42.88
CA ALA A 67 -16.51 -7.14 -42.68
C ALA A 67 -17.14 -6.20 -41.63
N ALA A 68 -18.47 -6.21 -41.47
CA ALA A 68 -19.15 -5.41 -40.45
C ALA A 68 -18.80 -5.89 -39.04
N LEU A 69 -18.81 -7.21 -38.82
CA LEU A 69 -18.37 -7.82 -37.56
C LEU A 69 -16.88 -7.57 -37.28
N ALA A 70 -16.04 -7.54 -38.32
CA ALA A 70 -14.64 -7.14 -38.18
C ALA A 70 -14.48 -5.69 -37.70
N GLY A 71 -15.28 -4.76 -38.24
CA GLY A 71 -15.33 -3.36 -37.77
C GLY A 71 -15.77 -3.24 -36.31
N VAL A 72 -16.81 -3.98 -35.90
CA VAL A 72 -17.26 -4.03 -34.50
C VAL A 72 -16.16 -4.59 -33.58
N SER A 73 -15.48 -5.66 -34.00
CA SER A 73 -14.36 -6.24 -33.25
C SER A 73 -13.21 -5.24 -33.07
N PHE A 74 -12.91 -4.44 -34.09
CA PHE A 74 -11.91 -3.38 -34.00
C PHE A 74 -12.31 -2.31 -32.97
N LEU A 75 -13.56 -1.84 -32.99
CA LEU A 75 -14.05 -0.87 -32.01
C LEU A 75 -13.97 -1.43 -30.57
N ILE A 76 -14.37 -2.68 -30.37
CA ILE A 76 -14.24 -3.36 -29.07
C ILE A 76 -12.77 -3.46 -28.64
N SER A 77 -11.84 -3.75 -29.58
CA SER A 77 -10.40 -3.78 -29.30
C SER A 77 -9.88 -2.43 -28.79
N VAL A 78 -10.33 -1.32 -29.39
CA VAL A 78 -9.95 0.03 -28.96
C VAL A 78 -10.48 0.34 -27.57
N VAL A 79 -11.77 0.06 -27.32
CA VAL A 79 -12.39 0.25 -25.99
C VAL A 79 -11.68 -0.59 -24.94
N TRP A 80 -11.39 -1.85 -25.26
CA TRP A 80 -10.66 -2.76 -24.39
C TRP A 80 -9.26 -2.22 -24.05
N LEU A 81 -8.52 -1.72 -25.03
CA LEU A 81 -7.16 -1.19 -24.82
C LEU A 81 -7.19 0.03 -23.90
N VAL A 82 -8.11 0.96 -24.13
CA VAL A 82 -8.28 2.14 -23.26
C VAL A 82 -8.62 1.70 -21.83
N LEU A 83 -9.56 0.76 -21.68
CA LEU A 83 -9.94 0.24 -20.37
C LEU A 83 -8.77 -0.46 -19.67
N ALA A 84 -7.98 -1.25 -20.39
CA ALA A 84 -6.79 -1.92 -19.85
C ALA A 84 -5.74 -0.91 -19.34
N LEU A 85 -5.52 0.19 -20.06
CA LEU A 85 -4.61 1.27 -19.63
C LEU A 85 -5.11 1.98 -18.37
N VAL A 86 -6.42 2.26 -18.28
CA VAL A 86 -7.03 2.88 -17.10
C VAL A 86 -6.94 1.93 -15.90
N VAL A 87 -7.30 0.65 -16.06
CA VAL A 87 -7.17 -0.38 -15.01
C VAL A 87 -5.72 -0.46 -14.53
N PHE A 88 -4.75 -0.46 -15.46
CA PHE A 88 -3.33 -0.50 -15.13
C PHE A 88 -2.92 0.71 -14.27
N GLY A 89 -3.28 1.93 -14.67
CA GLY A 89 -3.01 3.15 -13.92
C GLY A 89 -3.63 3.12 -12.51
N CYS A 90 -4.90 2.74 -12.40
CA CYS A 90 -5.59 2.60 -11.12
C CYS A 90 -4.94 1.53 -10.25
N HIS A 91 -4.50 0.40 -10.82
CA HIS A 91 -3.85 -0.67 -10.08
C HIS A 91 -2.44 -0.29 -9.59
N LEU A 92 -1.69 0.52 -10.36
CA LEU A 92 -0.43 1.12 -9.90
C LEU A 92 -0.66 2.10 -8.74
N ALA A 93 -1.67 2.97 -8.84
CA ALA A 93 -2.04 3.87 -7.75
C ALA A 93 -2.45 3.08 -6.49
N TRP A 94 -3.28 2.05 -6.67
CA TRP A 94 -3.74 1.17 -5.60
C TRP A 94 -2.58 0.43 -4.94
N SER A 95 -1.70 -0.23 -5.71
CA SER A 95 -0.56 -0.98 -5.17
C SER A 95 0.41 -0.08 -4.38
N ARG A 96 0.65 1.15 -4.85
CA ARG A 96 1.44 2.15 -4.09
C ARG A 96 0.74 2.54 -2.79
N GLY A 97 -0.56 2.80 -2.82
CA GLY A 97 -1.36 3.14 -1.64
C GLY A 97 -1.37 2.01 -0.61
N THR A 98 -1.66 0.78 -1.06
CA THR A 98 -1.64 -0.45 -0.25
C THR A 98 -0.29 -0.66 0.42
N ARG A 99 0.81 -0.43 -0.30
CA ARG A 99 2.15 -0.56 0.28
C ARG A 99 2.45 0.51 1.33
N ARG A 100 2.15 1.78 1.05
CA ARG A 100 2.32 2.86 2.02
C ARG A 100 1.51 2.60 3.30
N LEU A 101 0.31 2.05 3.16
CA LEU A 101 -0.51 1.63 4.30
C LEU A 101 0.14 0.47 5.07
N ALA A 102 0.59 -0.56 4.37
CA ALA A 102 1.26 -1.70 4.97
C ALA A 102 2.52 -1.30 5.76
N ASP A 103 3.34 -0.40 5.20
CA ASP A 103 4.53 0.14 5.84
C ASP A 103 4.15 0.89 7.14
N ARG A 104 3.04 1.65 7.16
CA ARG A 104 2.51 2.32 8.37
C ARG A 104 2.03 1.34 9.43
N TYR A 105 1.46 0.20 9.02
CA TYR A 105 1.10 -0.88 9.94
C TYR A 105 2.29 -1.76 10.35
N GLY A 106 3.52 -1.43 9.91
CA GLY A 106 4.73 -2.17 10.24
C GLY A 106 4.72 -3.60 9.67
N ASP A 107 4.14 -3.79 8.48
CA ASP A 107 4.23 -5.05 7.75
C ASP A 107 5.47 -5.08 6.86
N GLU A 108 6.51 -5.77 7.31
CA GLU A 108 7.77 -5.95 6.59
C GLU A 108 7.74 -7.11 5.57
N SER A 109 6.63 -7.85 5.49
CA SER A 109 6.60 -9.17 4.87
C SER A 109 6.89 -9.24 3.36
N GLY A 110 7.12 -8.14 2.65
CA GLY A 110 7.49 -8.15 1.22
C GLY A 110 6.46 -8.77 0.26
N TRP A 111 5.34 -9.27 0.78
CA TRP A 111 4.25 -9.92 0.06
C TRP A 111 3.43 -8.97 -0.82
N TYR A 112 3.54 -7.67 -0.58
CA TYR A 112 2.85 -6.67 -1.40
C TYR A 112 3.45 -6.63 -2.80
N VAL A 113 2.58 -6.82 -3.80
CA VAL A 113 2.99 -6.83 -5.19
C VAL A 113 3.71 -5.52 -5.51
N ARG A 114 5.00 -5.62 -5.85
CA ARG A 114 5.77 -4.44 -6.21
C ARG A 114 5.18 -3.84 -7.49
N PRO A 115 5.10 -2.51 -7.63
CA PRO A 115 4.62 -1.88 -8.86
C PRO A 115 5.36 -2.36 -10.12
N ARG A 116 6.66 -2.68 -10.00
CA ARG A 116 7.45 -3.30 -11.08
C ARG A 116 6.98 -4.71 -11.45
N THR A 117 6.55 -5.52 -10.48
CA THR A 117 6.00 -6.85 -10.74
C THR A 117 4.65 -6.75 -11.45
N VAL A 118 3.80 -5.81 -11.03
CA VAL A 118 2.54 -5.51 -11.75
C VAL A 118 2.85 -5.08 -13.19
N ALA A 119 3.72 -4.09 -13.38
CA ALA A 119 4.10 -3.62 -14.71
C ALA A 119 4.70 -4.74 -15.58
N GLY A 120 5.58 -5.56 -15.01
CA GLY A 120 6.17 -6.71 -15.70
C GLY A 120 5.12 -7.73 -16.13
N LEU A 121 4.12 -8.02 -15.29
CA LEU A 121 3.01 -8.91 -15.63
C LEU A 121 2.23 -8.35 -16.83
N TYR A 122 1.77 -7.09 -16.77
CA TYR A 122 1.04 -6.46 -17.87
C TYR A 122 1.84 -6.41 -19.18
N LEU A 123 3.13 -6.07 -19.12
CA LEU A 123 4.00 -6.09 -20.30
C LEU A 123 4.14 -7.49 -20.86
N THR A 124 4.35 -8.50 -20.01
CA THR A 124 4.47 -9.90 -20.43
C THR A 124 3.20 -10.38 -21.12
N LEU A 125 2.02 -9.98 -20.63
CA LEU A 125 0.75 -10.23 -21.31
C LEU A 125 0.67 -9.58 -22.68
N LEU A 126 0.98 -8.28 -22.79
CA LEU A 126 0.94 -7.57 -24.06
C LEU A 126 1.85 -8.23 -25.09
N PHE A 127 3.07 -8.59 -24.68
CA PHE A 127 4.00 -9.34 -25.53
C PHE A 127 3.50 -10.74 -25.86
N PHE A 128 2.92 -11.47 -24.90
CA PHE A 128 2.39 -12.81 -25.13
C PHE A 128 1.19 -12.79 -26.08
N SER A 129 0.24 -11.86 -25.91
CA SER A 129 -0.90 -11.69 -26.82
C SER A 129 -0.44 -11.33 -28.23
N GLY A 130 0.56 -10.44 -28.36
CA GLY A 130 1.17 -10.13 -29.66
C GLY A 130 1.88 -11.34 -30.28
N PHE A 131 2.64 -12.08 -29.47
CA PHE A 131 3.34 -13.29 -29.92
C PHE A 131 2.37 -14.37 -30.40
N VAL A 132 1.29 -14.65 -29.65
CA VAL A 132 0.25 -15.61 -30.04
C VAL A 132 -0.38 -15.21 -31.37
N LEU A 133 -0.64 -13.92 -31.57
CA LEU A 133 -1.19 -13.41 -32.83
C LEU A 133 -0.23 -13.64 -34.01
N CYS A 134 1.06 -13.37 -33.82
CA CYS A 134 2.09 -13.59 -34.85
C CYS A 134 2.35 -15.09 -35.13
N ALA A 135 2.37 -15.91 -34.09
CA ALA A 135 2.72 -17.34 -34.17
C ALA A 135 1.60 -18.20 -34.76
N ALA A 136 0.37 -17.69 -34.84
CA ALA A 136 -0.80 -18.46 -35.28
C ALA A 136 -0.75 -18.93 -36.74
N GLY A 137 0.12 -18.35 -37.59
CA GLY A 137 0.39 -18.85 -38.94
C GLY A 137 -0.85 -19.09 -39.81
N GLY A 138 -1.90 -18.28 -39.65
CA GLY A 138 -3.17 -18.43 -40.36
C GLY A 138 -4.28 -19.20 -39.63
N ARG A 139 -4.00 -19.84 -38.49
CA ARG A 139 -5.01 -20.47 -37.62
C ARG A 139 -5.60 -19.46 -36.63
N LEU A 140 -6.29 -18.45 -37.17
CA LEU A 140 -6.92 -17.35 -36.41
C LEU A 140 -7.78 -17.85 -35.24
N GLY A 141 -8.53 -18.94 -35.41
CA GLY A 141 -9.35 -19.51 -34.34
C GLY A 141 -8.57 -19.94 -33.09
N VAL A 142 -7.39 -20.55 -33.25
CA VAL A 142 -6.55 -20.99 -32.12
C VAL A 142 -5.95 -19.78 -31.39
N ALA A 143 -5.50 -18.77 -32.14
CA ALA A 143 -4.98 -17.55 -31.56
C ALA A 143 -6.04 -16.77 -30.76
N VAL A 144 -7.27 -16.70 -31.26
CA VAL A 144 -8.37 -16.02 -30.55
C VAL A 144 -8.66 -16.70 -29.22
N VAL A 145 -8.72 -18.03 -29.19
CA VAL A 145 -8.99 -18.79 -27.95
C VAL A 145 -7.82 -18.67 -26.96
N LEU A 146 -6.58 -18.88 -27.40
CA LEU A 146 -5.41 -18.80 -26.52
C LEU A 146 -5.18 -17.38 -25.98
N GLY A 147 -5.36 -16.36 -26.82
CA GLY A 147 -5.28 -14.96 -26.42
C GLY A 147 -6.36 -14.61 -25.39
N GLY A 148 -7.62 -14.97 -25.66
CA GLY A 148 -8.73 -14.73 -24.75
C GLY A 148 -8.58 -15.46 -23.41
N ALA A 149 -8.07 -16.70 -23.42
CA ALA A 149 -7.80 -17.46 -22.19
C ALA A 149 -6.69 -16.82 -21.35
N ALA A 150 -5.59 -16.37 -21.98
CA ALA A 150 -4.49 -15.70 -21.29
C ALA A 150 -4.94 -14.37 -20.67
N GLU A 151 -5.71 -13.57 -21.42
CA GLU A 151 -6.32 -12.33 -20.92
C GLU A 151 -7.23 -12.61 -19.72
N PHE A 152 -8.11 -13.61 -19.83
CA PHE A 152 -9.06 -13.95 -18.77
C PHE A 152 -8.36 -14.38 -17.48
N LEU A 153 -7.33 -15.24 -17.56
CA LEU A 153 -6.56 -15.69 -16.40
C LEU A 153 -5.94 -14.52 -15.64
N VAL A 154 -5.55 -13.47 -16.36
CA VAL A 154 -4.88 -12.31 -15.78
C VAL A 154 -5.87 -11.37 -15.16
N ILE A 155 -7.01 -11.14 -15.82
CA ILE A 155 -8.12 -10.41 -15.23
C ILE A 155 -8.58 -11.12 -13.95
N ALA A 156 -8.69 -12.45 -13.97
CA ALA A 156 -9.03 -13.26 -12.80
C ALA A 156 -7.98 -13.16 -11.68
N PHE A 157 -6.69 -13.17 -12.02
CA PHE A 157 -5.63 -12.95 -11.04
C PHE A 157 -5.73 -11.57 -10.40
N LEU A 158 -5.96 -10.52 -11.20
CA LEU A 158 -6.08 -9.13 -10.72
C LEU A 158 -7.32 -8.94 -9.84
N THR A 159 -8.47 -9.51 -10.24
CA THR A 159 -9.71 -9.44 -9.45
C THR A 159 -9.60 -10.20 -8.13
N MET A 160 -8.72 -11.20 -8.01
CA MET A 160 -8.47 -11.93 -6.76
C MET A 160 -7.37 -11.28 -5.90
N ALA A 161 -6.34 -10.71 -6.52
CA ALA A 161 -5.22 -10.07 -5.82
C ALA A 161 -5.67 -8.83 -5.04
N VAL A 162 -6.62 -8.05 -5.58
CA VAL A 162 -7.12 -6.83 -4.94
C VAL A 162 -7.88 -7.12 -3.64
N PRO A 163 -8.90 -8.02 -3.62
CA PRO A 163 -9.54 -8.48 -2.39
C PRO A 163 -8.57 -9.13 -1.40
N ALA A 164 -7.61 -9.93 -1.88
CA ALA A 164 -6.62 -10.54 -0.99
C ALA A 164 -5.77 -9.47 -0.26
N GLY A 165 -5.33 -8.44 -0.99
CA GLY A 165 -4.64 -7.28 -0.40
C GLY A 165 -5.54 -6.48 0.54
N TRP A 166 -6.82 -6.34 0.21
CA TRP A 166 -7.84 -5.70 1.04
C TRP A 166 -8.02 -6.41 2.39
N PHE A 167 -8.34 -7.71 2.37
CA PHE A 167 -8.53 -8.50 3.58
C PHE A 167 -7.31 -8.48 4.49
N ARG A 168 -6.12 -8.53 3.89
CA ARG A 168 -4.87 -8.46 4.64
C ARG A 168 -4.69 -7.13 5.35
N LEU A 169 -4.96 -6.00 4.68
CA LEU A 169 -4.86 -4.68 5.32
C LEU A 169 -5.88 -4.51 6.44
N HIS A 170 -7.11 -4.99 6.25
CA HIS A 170 -8.10 -5.00 7.32
C HIS A 170 -7.66 -5.83 8.52
N ARG A 171 -7.05 -6.99 8.28
CA ARG A 171 -6.48 -7.81 9.35
C ARG A 171 -5.36 -7.07 10.09
N LEU A 172 -4.43 -6.43 9.37
CA LEU A 172 -3.37 -5.63 9.98
C LEU A 172 -3.92 -4.46 10.80
N ALA A 173 -4.96 -3.80 10.30
CA ALA A 173 -5.64 -2.73 11.03
C ALA A 173 -6.27 -3.27 12.33
N ALA A 174 -6.98 -4.40 12.27
CA ALA A 174 -7.55 -5.04 13.46
C ALA A 174 -6.48 -5.49 14.47
N ASP A 175 -5.38 -6.09 14.00
CA ASP A 175 -4.25 -6.50 14.82
C ASP A 175 -3.59 -5.28 15.50
N SER A 176 -3.49 -4.15 14.80
CA SER A 176 -2.92 -2.91 15.36
C SER A 176 -3.84 -2.24 16.39
N ALA A 177 -5.16 -2.29 16.17
CA ALA A 177 -6.15 -1.77 17.12
C ALA A 177 -6.13 -2.58 18.43
N THR A 178 -6.16 -3.90 18.34
CA THR A 178 -6.10 -4.78 19.53
C THR A 178 -4.83 -4.57 20.34
N GLN A 179 -3.67 -4.31 19.71
CA GLN A 179 -2.44 -3.98 20.41
C GLN A 179 -2.51 -2.63 21.14
N THR A 180 -3.07 -1.61 20.48
CA THR A 180 -3.16 -0.25 21.04
C THR A 180 -4.12 -0.19 22.24
N TYR A 181 -5.33 -0.76 22.11
CA TYR A 181 -6.32 -0.77 23.19
C TYR A 181 -5.99 -1.79 24.29
N GLY A 182 -5.39 -2.93 23.94
CA GLY A 182 -4.91 -3.91 24.92
C GLY A 182 -3.80 -3.35 25.80
N ALA A 183 -2.90 -2.54 25.25
CA ALA A 183 -1.87 -1.85 26.03
C ALA A 183 -2.47 -0.76 26.95
N ALA A 184 -3.48 -0.02 26.49
CA ALA A 184 -4.13 1.03 27.28
C ALA A 184 -4.94 0.48 28.48
N THR A 185 -5.46 -0.75 28.35
CA THR A 185 -6.25 -1.42 29.40
C THR A 185 -5.43 -2.33 30.30
N ALA A 186 -4.14 -2.54 29.99
CA ALA A 186 -3.26 -3.31 30.85
C ALA A 186 -3.06 -2.56 32.18
N PRO A 187 -3.29 -3.22 33.34
CA PRO A 187 -3.06 -2.59 34.63
C PRO A 187 -1.60 -2.12 34.70
N ILE A 188 -1.41 -0.82 34.96
CA ILE A 188 -0.08 -0.24 35.14
C ILE A 188 0.58 -1.04 36.27
N PRO A 189 1.71 -1.74 36.01
CA PRO A 189 2.38 -2.49 37.06
C PRO A 189 2.79 -1.49 38.17
N PRO A 190 2.47 -1.77 39.44
CA PRO A 190 2.66 -0.81 40.55
C PRO A 190 4.12 -0.47 40.88
N SER A 191 5.09 -0.75 40.01
CA SER A 191 6.52 -0.82 40.38
C SER A 191 7.51 0.01 39.54
N ARG A 192 7.07 0.90 38.63
CA ARG A 192 8.01 1.76 37.85
C ARG A 192 7.88 3.26 38.02
N TYR A 193 6.95 3.74 38.85
CA TYR A 193 6.88 5.16 39.23
C TYR A 193 7.31 5.43 40.67
N GLN A 194 8.04 4.51 41.30
CA GLN A 194 9.06 4.93 42.25
C GLN A 194 10.27 5.40 41.45
N PHE A 195 10.09 6.48 40.69
CA PHE A 195 11.20 7.38 40.47
C PHE A 195 11.42 7.99 41.85
N GLU A 196 12.22 7.32 42.69
CA GLU A 196 12.98 8.03 43.70
C GLU A 196 13.70 9.10 42.90
N TRP A 197 13.16 10.33 42.95
CA TRP A 197 14.01 11.48 42.70
C TRP A 197 15.22 11.21 43.57
N PRO A 198 16.44 11.09 43.01
CA PRO A 198 17.59 11.22 43.87
C PRO A 198 17.31 12.47 44.67
N ALA A 199 17.38 12.37 45.99
CA ALA A 199 17.46 13.54 46.83
C ALA A 199 18.75 14.23 46.38
N THR A 200 18.68 14.97 45.27
CA THR A 200 19.62 16.01 44.97
C THR A 200 19.42 16.93 46.13
N ASP A 201 20.36 16.84 47.07
CA ASP A 201 20.75 17.92 47.94
C ASP A 201 20.80 19.16 47.06
N LEU A 202 19.67 19.87 46.98
CA LEU A 202 19.61 21.18 46.38
C LEU A 202 20.57 21.98 47.24
N PRO A 203 21.73 22.42 46.72
CA PRO A 203 22.56 23.33 47.48
C PRO A 203 21.64 24.51 47.83
N GLU A 204 21.53 24.84 49.11
CA GLU A 204 20.80 26.00 49.58
C GLU A 204 21.18 27.17 48.68
N ALA A 205 20.26 27.56 47.79
CA ALA A 205 20.47 28.66 46.89
C ALA A 205 20.47 29.90 47.77
N GLY A 206 21.68 30.33 48.16
CA GLY A 206 21.89 31.64 48.75
C GLY A 206 21.26 32.71 47.86
N PRO A 207 20.83 33.84 48.45
CA PRO A 207 20.14 34.90 47.73
C PRO A 207 20.97 35.31 46.50
N PRO A 208 20.33 35.53 45.34
CA PRO A 208 21.03 35.86 44.11
C PRO A 208 21.83 37.15 44.29
N ALA A 209 23.14 37.06 44.08
CA ALA A 209 24.00 38.24 44.04
C ALA A 209 23.59 39.10 42.84
N VAL A 210 23.04 40.28 43.14
CA VAL A 210 22.73 41.32 42.16
C VAL A 210 24.05 41.79 41.53
N GLY A 211 24.30 41.46 40.26
CA GLY A 211 25.38 42.09 39.49
C GLY A 211 26.19 41.24 38.51
N ALA A 212 25.87 39.96 38.26
CA ALA A 212 26.61 39.19 37.23
C ALA A 212 26.13 39.57 35.81
N PRO A 213 27.05 39.92 34.88
CA PRO A 213 26.70 40.18 33.48
C PRO A 213 26.18 38.90 32.82
N ILE A 214 25.06 39.03 32.10
CA ILE A 214 24.43 37.96 31.34
C ILE A 214 25.37 37.59 30.19
N GLU A 215 26.08 36.47 30.32
CA GLU A 215 26.88 35.91 29.24
C GLU A 215 25.93 35.26 28.22
N GLU A 216 25.73 35.93 27.08
CA GLU A 216 24.99 35.41 25.93
C GLU A 216 25.67 34.14 25.41
N ARG A 217 25.17 32.97 25.84
CA ARG A 217 25.52 31.72 25.19
C ARG A 217 24.93 31.71 23.76
N PRO A 218 25.74 31.46 22.73
CA PRO A 218 25.23 31.34 21.37
C PRO A 218 24.25 30.18 21.29
N ARG A 219 23.05 30.46 20.75
CA ARG A 219 22.03 29.47 20.41
C ARG A 219 22.63 28.50 19.39
N GLY A 220 23.16 27.38 19.87
CA GLY A 220 23.49 26.25 19.04
C GLY A 220 22.22 25.78 18.33
N LEU A 221 22.25 25.79 17.00
CA LEU A 221 21.27 25.15 16.12
C LEU A 221 21.19 23.66 16.49
N GLY A 222 20.28 23.33 17.40
CA GLY A 222 19.87 21.96 17.63
C GLY A 222 19.23 21.41 16.36
N PRO A 223 19.49 20.14 15.99
CA PRO A 223 18.86 19.51 14.84
C PRO A 223 17.34 19.61 15.01
N HIS A 224 16.66 20.19 14.02
CA HIS A 224 15.21 20.21 13.90
C HIS A 224 14.68 18.78 13.96
N ARG A 225 14.36 18.29 15.17
CA ARG A 225 13.45 17.16 15.33
C ARG A 225 12.05 17.72 15.07
N ALA A 226 11.49 17.36 13.92
CA ALA A 226 10.08 17.56 13.67
C ALA A 226 9.27 16.96 14.84
N PRO A 227 8.22 17.64 15.33
CA PRO A 227 7.43 17.14 16.44
C PRO A 227 6.83 15.78 16.08
N LEU A 228 7.08 14.78 16.93
CA LEU A 228 6.60 13.39 16.81
C LEU A 228 5.05 13.25 16.81
N ASN A 229 4.32 14.37 16.93
CA ASN A 229 2.87 14.43 17.03
C ASN A 229 2.21 15.10 15.82
N ALA A 230 2.91 15.25 14.69
CA ALA A 230 2.27 15.70 13.47
C ALA A 230 1.26 14.64 13.01
N VAL A 231 -0.02 14.89 13.30
CA VAL A 231 -1.15 14.12 12.76
C VAL A 231 -1.09 14.27 11.25
N ALA A 232 -0.88 13.16 10.53
CA ALA A 232 -0.88 13.17 9.08
C ALA A 232 -2.20 13.76 8.57
N THR A 233 -2.12 14.87 7.84
CA THR A 233 -3.30 15.58 7.34
C THR A 233 -3.76 14.98 6.01
N GLU A 234 -4.98 15.29 5.56
CA GLU A 234 -5.45 14.89 4.22
C GLU A 234 -4.51 15.35 3.09
N ALA A 235 -3.73 16.41 3.30
CA ALA A 235 -2.73 16.89 2.36
C ALA A 235 -1.60 15.87 2.11
N ASP A 236 -1.24 15.05 3.10
CA ASP A 236 -0.22 14.00 2.98
C ASP A 236 -0.68 12.82 2.10
N TRP A 237 -1.98 12.77 1.80
CA TRP A 237 -2.61 11.78 0.93
C TRP A 237 -2.84 12.29 -0.49
N ASN A 238 -2.57 13.57 -0.75
CA ASN A 238 -2.70 14.13 -2.08
C ASN A 238 -1.54 13.64 -2.97
N PRO A 239 -1.79 12.85 -4.04
CA PRO A 239 -0.74 12.33 -4.91
C PRO A 239 0.06 13.42 -5.63
N HIS A 240 -0.42 14.66 -5.64
CA HIS A 240 0.24 15.81 -6.27
C HIS A 240 1.30 16.50 -5.41
N HIS A 241 1.40 16.20 -4.11
CA HIS A 241 2.31 16.90 -3.20
C HIS A 241 3.65 16.18 -2.94
N TRP A 242 3.93 15.10 -3.68
CA TRP A 242 5.19 14.37 -3.54
C TRP A 242 6.32 15.10 -4.26
N ASP A 243 7.18 15.77 -3.51
CA ASP A 243 8.43 16.33 -4.02
C ASP A 243 9.54 15.24 -3.97
N PRO A 244 10.05 14.75 -5.11
CA PRO A 244 11.10 13.74 -5.13
C PRO A 244 12.44 14.22 -4.56
N GLU A 245 12.64 15.53 -4.34
CA GLU A 245 13.91 16.09 -3.85
C GLU A 245 14.10 16.00 -2.32
N GLU A 246 13.05 15.70 -1.54
CA GLU A 246 13.15 15.65 -0.07
C GLU A 246 13.64 14.32 0.52
N GLN A 247 14.09 13.36 -0.29
CA GLN A 247 14.67 12.13 0.28
C GLN A 247 16.07 12.42 0.85
N PRO A 248 16.32 12.18 2.14
CA PRO A 248 17.67 12.26 2.67
C PRO A 248 18.57 11.27 1.93
N PRO A 249 19.85 11.62 1.69
CA PRO A 249 20.78 10.73 1.01
C PRO A 249 20.86 9.41 1.78
N ARG A 250 20.72 8.30 1.05
CA ARG A 250 20.86 6.96 1.65
C ARG A 250 22.34 6.72 1.97
N PRO A 251 22.65 6.14 3.15
CA PRO A 251 24.00 5.73 3.49
C PRO A 251 24.50 4.58 2.60
#